data_AF-A0AAD4YSL1-F1
#
_entry.id   AF-A0AAD4YSL1-F1
#
_cell.length_a   1.000
_cell.length_b   1.000
_cell.length_c   1.000
_cell.angle_alpha   90.00
_cell.angle_beta   90.00
_cell.angle_gamma   90.00
#
_symmetry.space_group_name_H-M   'P 1'
#
loop_
_entity.id
_entity.type
_entity.pdbx_description
1 polymer ?
#
loop_
_entity_poly.entity_id
_entity_poly.type
_entity_poly.pdbx_seq_one_letter_code
_entity_poly.pdbx_strand_id
1 'polypeptide(L)'
;MVKQILGRLIQLTEQFTKALDRAVVTSRDHSFIPHQLKSKSKELAGLLRQLSCSSLGTYDRPARAIINQIEETLGRCLFRLLKHPKCIIIKIIKKRFSTFIPITCFLEISVHLDASIGDVSWLIRFWRPEPPDEDLRRPPMLLNEPTLWLVWEEIAILHHPAVSVQARCSAAASLGQLARDHERYMTLIIREGGVEALLKLMEEGPMEGQENAARTLGCLGRS
;
A
#
# COMPACT_ATOMS: atom_id res chain seq x y z
N MET A 1 -13.56 8.83 -1.93
CA MET A 1 -12.67 8.35 -3.02
C MET A 1 -12.07 6.97 -2.72
N VAL A 2 -11.42 6.75 -1.56
CA VAL A 2 -10.80 5.44 -1.23
C VAL A 2 -11.76 4.25 -1.25
N LYS A 3 -13.02 4.40 -0.80
CA LYS A 3 -14.02 3.33 -0.88
C LYS A 3 -14.30 2.81 -2.31
N GLN A 4 -14.25 3.69 -3.31
CA GLN A 4 -14.43 3.29 -4.72
C GLN A 4 -13.22 2.53 -5.24
N ILE A 5 -12.01 2.99 -4.88
CA ILE A 5 -10.75 2.33 -5.25
C ILE A 5 -10.67 0.93 -4.60
N LEU A 6 -11.04 0.82 -3.32
CA LEU A 6 -11.16 -0.46 -2.61
C LEU A 6 -12.16 -1.41 -3.28
N GLY A 7 -13.33 -0.92 -3.68
CA GLY A 7 -14.33 -1.72 -4.40
C GLY A 7 -13.80 -2.27 -5.73
N ARG A 8 -13.09 -1.43 -6.50
CA ARG A 8 -12.43 -1.84 -7.74
C ARG A 8 -11.33 -2.88 -7.48
N LEU A 9 -10.54 -2.68 -6.44
CA LEU A 9 -9.47 -3.62 -6.09
C LEU A 9 -10.03 -4.98 -5.71
N ILE A 10 -11.07 -5.04 -4.86
CA ILE A 10 -11.76 -6.30 -4.51
C ILE A 10 -12.27 -7.02 -5.76
N GLN A 11 -12.89 -6.29 -6.69
CA GLN A 11 -13.36 -6.86 -7.96
C GLN A 11 -12.19 -7.43 -8.79
N LEU A 12 -11.04 -6.76 -8.80
CA LEU A 12 -9.84 -7.20 -9.51
C LEU A 12 -9.27 -8.47 -8.86
N THR A 13 -9.22 -8.55 -7.54
CA THR A 13 -8.79 -9.78 -6.81
C THR A 13 -9.73 -10.96 -7.10
N GLU A 14 -11.03 -10.72 -7.22
CA GLU A 14 -12.00 -11.75 -7.62
C GLU A 14 -11.83 -12.20 -9.07
N GLN A 15 -11.59 -11.27 -9.99
CA GLN A 15 -11.28 -11.59 -11.39
C GLN A 15 -9.98 -12.41 -11.50
N PHE A 16 -8.96 -12.03 -10.74
CA PHE A 16 -7.70 -12.75 -10.66
C PHE A 16 -7.90 -14.18 -10.13
N THR A 17 -8.70 -14.36 -9.08
CA THR A 17 -9.08 -15.67 -8.56
C THR A 17 -9.78 -16.54 -9.61
N LYS A 18 -10.72 -15.97 -10.38
CA LYS A 18 -11.40 -16.66 -11.48
C LYS A 18 -10.45 -16.99 -12.65
N ALA A 19 -9.45 -16.14 -12.90
CA ALA A 19 -8.43 -16.39 -13.92
C ALA A 19 -7.53 -17.57 -13.52
N LEU A 20 -7.15 -17.67 -12.24
CA LEU A 20 -6.42 -18.81 -11.70
C LEU A 20 -7.18 -20.14 -11.87
N ASP A 21 -8.51 -20.15 -11.71
CA ASP A 21 -9.34 -21.35 -11.92
C ASP A 21 -9.30 -21.86 -13.37
N ARG A 22 -8.98 -20.99 -14.33
CA ARG A 22 -8.88 -21.33 -15.77
C ARG A 22 -7.45 -21.61 -16.21
N ALA A 23 -6.47 -21.29 -15.38
CA ALA A 23 -5.06 -21.52 -15.67
C ALA A 23 -4.74 -23.00 -15.47
N VAL A 24 -4.06 -23.62 -16.44
CA VAL A 24 -3.58 -24.99 -16.32
C VAL A 24 -2.06 -24.95 -16.33
N VAL A 25 -1.47 -25.43 -15.24
CA VAL A 25 -0.03 -25.37 -15.02
C VAL A 25 0.68 -26.35 -15.95
N THR A 26 1.80 -25.94 -16.51
CA THR A 26 2.63 -26.76 -17.42
C THR A 26 3.51 -27.79 -16.71
N SER A 27 3.61 -27.74 -15.38
CA SER A 27 4.55 -28.54 -14.59
C SER A 27 3.90 -29.80 -14.03
N ARG A 28 4.67 -30.90 -13.99
CA ARG A 28 4.29 -32.19 -13.40
C ARG A 28 3.72 -32.08 -11.96
N ASP A 29 4.07 -31.01 -11.23
CA ASP A 29 3.39 -30.56 -10.01
C ASP A 29 2.19 -29.64 -10.34
N HIS A 30 1.04 -30.25 -10.62
CA HIS A 30 -0.15 -29.50 -11.07
C HIS A 30 -1.05 -28.98 -9.93
N SER A 31 -0.89 -29.46 -8.69
CA SER A 31 -1.88 -29.25 -7.62
C SER A 31 -1.51 -28.16 -6.61
N PHE A 32 -0.23 -27.90 -6.36
CA PHE A 32 0.18 -27.08 -5.21
C PHE A 32 0.09 -25.58 -5.48
N ILE A 33 0.63 -25.12 -6.61
CA ILE A 33 0.88 -23.69 -6.84
C ILE A 33 -0.41 -22.89 -7.11
N PRO A 34 -1.35 -23.32 -7.97
CA PRO A 34 -2.60 -22.57 -8.19
C PRO A 34 -3.48 -22.51 -6.94
N HIS A 35 -3.53 -23.60 -6.15
CA HIS A 35 -4.30 -23.64 -4.91
C HIS A 35 -3.72 -22.67 -3.87
N GLN A 36 -2.39 -22.63 -3.73
CA GLN A 36 -1.71 -21.70 -2.83
C GLN A 36 -1.97 -20.24 -3.23
N LEU A 37 -1.86 -19.90 -4.52
CA LEU A 37 -2.15 -18.56 -5.03
C LEU A 37 -3.61 -18.17 -4.84
N LYS A 38 -4.53 -19.12 -4.99
CA LYS A 38 -5.96 -18.92 -4.71
C LYS A 38 -6.21 -18.62 -3.24
N SER A 39 -5.53 -19.33 -2.34
CA SER A 39 -5.59 -19.06 -0.89
C SER A 39 -5.12 -17.64 -0.58
N LYS A 40 -3.95 -17.24 -1.08
CA LYS A 40 -3.38 -15.89 -0.89
C LYS A 40 -4.27 -14.79 -1.47
N SER A 41 -4.84 -15.02 -2.65
CA SER A 41 -5.80 -14.09 -3.27
C SER A 41 -7.08 -13.91 -2.43
N LYS A 42 -7.60 -14.99 -1.86
CA LYS A 42 -8.76 -14.93 -0.94
C LYS A 42 -8.42 -14.20 0.36
N GLU A 43 -7.23 -14.44 0.91
CA GLU A 43 -6.72 -13.74 2.09
C GLU A 43 -6.62 -12.23 1.83
N LEU A 44 -6.00 -11.82 0.73
CA LEU A 44 -5.92 -10.42 0.31
C LEU A 44 -7.32 -9.78 0.18
N ALA A 45 -8.27 -10.48 -0.45
CA ALA A 45 -9.65 -10.00 -0.54
C ALA A 45 -10.33 -9.87 0.84
N GLY A 46 -10.02 -10.76 1.78
CA GLY A 46 -10.48 -10.68 3.17
C GLY A 46 -9.96 -9.43 3.87
N LEU A 47 -8.65 -9.17 3.79
CA LEU A 47 -8.03 -7.99 4.39
C LEU A 47 -8.54 -6.68 3.77
N LEU A 48 -8.73 -6.63 2.45
CA LEU A 48 -9.31 -5.45 1.77
C LEU A 48 -10.76 -5.16 2.22
N ARG A 49 -11.55 -6.20 2.50
CA ARG A 49 -12.89 -6.02 3.07
C ARG A 49 -12.83 -5.49 4.50
N GLN A 50 -11.90 -5.98 5.32
CA GLN A 50 -11.68 -5.46 6.68
C GLN A 50 -11.30 -3.97 6.66
N LEU A 51 -10.42 -3.55 5.75
CA LEU A 51 -10.10 -2.14 5.52
C LEU A 51 -11.32 -1.32 5.09
N SER A 52 -12.14 -1.86 4.20
CA SER A 52 -13.33 -1.18 3.68
C SER A 52 -14.38 -0.91 4.77
N CYS A 53 -14.47 -1.82 5.75
CA CYS A 53 -15.34 -1.67 6.92
C CYS A 53 -14.75 -0.75 8.00
N SER A 54 -13.44 -0.51 7.99
CA SER A 54 -12.78 0.35 8.96
C SER A 54 -12.88 1.82 8.53
N SER A 55 -13.14 2.73 9.46
CA SER A 55 -13.05 4.16 9.18
C SER A 55 -11.57 4.54 8.99
N LEU A 56 -11.12 4.52 7.75
CA LEU A 56 -9.88 5.19 7.34
C LEU A 56 -10.01 6.65 7.81
N GLY A 57 -9.11 7.09 8.68
CA GLY A 57 -9.16 8.43 9.26
C GLY A 57 -8.98 9.52 8.20
N THR A 58 -8.84 10.77 8.64
CA THR A 58 -8.76 11.95 7.75
C THR A 58 -7.56 11.89 6.77
N TYR A 59 -6.51 11.14 7.12
CA TYR A 59 -5.25 11.09 6.37
C TYR A 59 -5.17 9.92 5.35
N ASP A 60 -5.90 9.98 4.25
CA ASP A 60 -6.12 8.82 3.36
C ASP A 60 -4.97 8.48 2.38
N ARG A 61 -3.87 9.24 2.39
CA ARG A 61 -2.77 9.14 1.41
C ARG A 61 -1.98 7.82 1.45
N PRO A 62 -1.59 7.27 2.62
CA PRO A 62 -0.90 5.97 2.68
C PRO A 62 -1.76 4.85 2.09
N ALA A 63 -3.06 4.87 2.42
CA ALA A 63 -4.01 3.90 1.90
C ALA A 63 -4.10 3.99 0.38
N ARG A 64 -4.23 5.20 -0.17
CA ARG A 64 -4.32 5.42 -1.61
C ARG A 64 -3.06 4.94 -2.35
N ALA A 65 -1.87 5.25 -1.83
CA ALA A 65 -0.60 4.85 -2.44
C ALA A 65 -0.46 3.32 -2.50
N ILE A 66 -0.69 2.64 -1.38
CA ILE A 66 -0.59 1.18 -1.28
C ILE A 66 -1.64 0.52 -2.18
N ILE A 67 -2.90 0.95 -2.10
CA ILE A 67 -4.00 0.37 -2.89
C ILE A 67 -3.73 0.51 -4.39
N ASN A 68 -3.26 1.68 -4.85
CA ASN A 68 -2.92 1.90 -6.26
C ASN A 68 -1.76 0.99 -6.71
N GLN A 69 -0.73 0.82 -5.87
CA GLN A 69 0.39 -0.08 -6.17
C GLN A 69 -0.05 -1.54 -6.29
N ILE A 70 -0.94 -1.98 -5.40
CA ILE A 70 -1.52 -3.33 -5.45
C ILE A 70 -2.39 -3.48 -6.70
N GLU A 71 -3.21 -2.48 -7.05
CA GLU A 71 -4.03 -2.48 -8.27
C GLU A 71 -3.17 -2.64 -9.53
N GLU A 72 -2.07 -1.88 -9.64
CA GLU A 72 -1.14 -1.98 -10.76
C GLU A 72 -0.45 -3.35 -10.79
N THR A 73 -0.02 -3.85 -9.64
CA THR A 73 0.68 -5.13 -9.53
C THR A 73 -0.23 -6.30 -9.89
N LEU A 74 -1.43 -6.37 -9.30
CA LEU A 74 -2.43 -7.37 -9.64
C LEU A 74 -2.89 -7.24 -11.11
N GLY A 75 -3.02 -6.02 -11.63
CA GLY A 75 -3.32 -5.78 -13.04
C GLY A 75 -2.26 -6.36 -13.98
N ARG A 76 -0.98 -6.18 -13.65
CA ARG A 76 0.16 -6.79 -14.37
C ARG A 76 0.14 -8.32 -14.24
N CYS A 77 -0.12 -8.86 -13.06
CA CYS A 77 -0.25 -10.31 -12.84
C CYS A 77 -1.40 -10.90 -13.67
N LEU A 78 -2.58 -10.26 -13.64
CA LEU A 78 -3.76 -10.67 -14.42
C LEU A 78 -3.50 -10.59 -15.93
N PHE A 79 -2.81 -9.54 -16.39
CA PHE A 79 -2.37 -9.46 -17.78
C PHE A 79 -1.44 -10.62 -18.16
N ARG A 80 -0.46 -10.96 -17.32
CA ARG A 80 0.42 -12.12 -17.56
C ARG A 80 -0.37 -13.43 -17.63
N LEU A 81 -1.36 -13.62 -16.75
CA LEU A 81 -2.23 -14.81 -16.76
C LEU A 81 -3.12 -14.89 -18.01
N LEU A 82 -3.62 -13.74 -18.52
CA LEU A 82 -4.58 -13.71 -19.64
C LEU A 82 -3.92 -13.61 -21.03
N LYS A 83 -2.73 -12.99 -21.14
CA LYS A 83 -2.13 -12.56 -22.42
C LYS A 83 -0.75 -13.19 -22.71
N HIS A 84 -0.43 -14.33 -22.11
CA HIS A 84 0.86 -14.98 -22.33
C HIS A 84 1.15 -15.17 -23.84
N PRO A 85 2.29 -14.68 -24.38
CA PRO A 85 2.52 -14.56 -25.83
C PRO A 85 2.58 -15.89 -26.59
N LYS A 86 2.77 -17.03 -25.91
CA LYS A 86 2.64 -18.36 -26.52
C LYS A 86 1.18 -18.75 -26.86
N CYS A 87 0.19 -17.95 -26.47
CA CYS A 87 -1.24 -18.18 -26.75
C CYS A 87 -1.81 -17.30 -27.87
N ILE A 88 -1.05 -16.32 -28.39
CA ILE A 88 -1.58 -15.37 -29.40
C ILE A 88 -1.59 -15.97 -30.82
N ILE A 89 -0.80 -17.02 -31.09
CA ILE A 89 -0.76 -17.66 -32.42
C ILE A 89 -1.91 -18.66 -32.65
N ILE A 90 -2.71 -19.03 -31.64
CA ILE A 90 -3.75 -20.08 -31.78
C ILE A 90 -5.17 -19.48 -31.70
N LYS A 91 -5.43 -18.41 -32.46
CA LYS A 91 -6.80 -17.87 -32.60
C LYS A 91 -7.59 -18.43 -33.79
N ILE A 92 -7.02 -19.33 -34.59
CA ILE A 92 -7.66 -19.82 -35.82
C ILE A 92 -8.31 -21.21 -35.69
N ILE A 93 -8.03 -22.01 -34.65
CA ILE A 93 -8.63 -23.35 -34.52
C ILE A 93 -9.35 -23.49 -33.18
N LYS A 94 -10.68 -23.63 -33.27
CA LYS A 94 -11.61 -23.90 -32.16
C LYS A 94 -11.16 -25.11 -31.32
N LYS A 95 -11.42 -24.97 -30.01
CA LYS A 95 -11.46 -25.97 -28.91
C LYS A 95 -10.15 -26.19 -28.12
N ARG A 96 -10.20 -25.73 -26.86
CA ARG A 96 -9.43 -26.17 -25.69
C ARG A 96 -7.92 -26.24 -25.85
N PHE A 97 -7.26 -25.10 -25.84
CA PHE A 97 -5.87 -25.06 -25.40
C PHE A 97 -5.77 -24.27 -24.11
N SER A 98 -5.54 -25.03 -23.05
CA SER A 98 -5.17 -24.54 -21.73
C SER A 98 -4.01 -23.56 -21.84
N THR A 99 -4.16 -22.39 -21.23
CA THR A 99 -3.11 -21.37 -21.12
C THR A 99 -1.92 -21.99 -20.39
N PHE A 100 -0.88 -22.40 -21.13
CA PHE A 100 0.33 -22.98 -20.55
C PHE A 100 1.24 -21.87 -20.02
N ILE A 101 1.18 -21.68 -18.71
CA ILE A 101 1.92 -20.63 -18.00
C ILE A 101 3.16 -21.26 -17.33
N PRO A 102 4.36 -20.68 -17.48
CA PRO A 102 5.56 -21.14 -16.81
C PRO A 102 5.42 -21.11 -15.28
N ILE A 103 6.07 -22.06 -14.60
CA ILE A 103 6.07 -22.12 -13.13
C ILE A 103 6.68 -20.86 -12.49
N THR A 104 7.66 -20.26 -13.16
CA THR A 104 8.33 -19.01 -12.74
C THR A 104 7.35 -17.84 -12.66
N CYS A 105 6.40 -17.74 -13.59
CA CYS A 105 5.37 -16.71 -13.54
C CYS A 105 4.48 -16.86 -12.31
N PHE A 106 4.15 -18.10 -11.93
CA PHE A 106 3.36 -18.33 -10.72
C PHE A 106 4.15 -18.03 -9.43
N LEU A 107 5.45 -18.30 -9.40
CA LEU A 107 6.31 -17.95 -8.26
C LEU A 107 6.43 -16.42 -8.10
N GLU A 108 6.66 -15.68 -9.19
CA GLU A 108 6.67 -14.22 -9.18
C GLU A 108 5.34 -13.64 -8.68
N ILE A 109 4.23 -14.21 -9.17
CA ILE A 109 2.88 -13.82 -8.72
C ILE A 109 2.71 -14.12 -7.22
N SER A 110 3.23 -15.23 -6.71
CA SER A 110 3.18 -15.53 -5.27
C SER A 110 3.91 -14.48 -4.45
N VAL A 111 5.13 -14.12 -4.85
CA VAL A 111 5.94 -13.10 -4.17
C VAL A 111 5.20 -11.77 -4.15
N HIS A 112 4.59 -11.37 -5.27
CA HIS A 112 3.80 -10.14 -5.34
C HIS A 112 2.53 -10.16 -4.47
N LEU A 113 1.84 -11.30 -4.39
CA LEU A 113 0.68 -11.47 -3.51
C LEU A 113 1.07 -11.43 -2.03
N ASP A 114 2.16 -12.09 -1.66
CA ASP A 114 2.68 -12.06 -0.28
C ASP A 114 3.06 -10.65 0.16
N ALA A 115 3.72 -9.92 -0.74
CA ALA A 115 4.04 -8.52 -0.52
C ALA A 115 2.77 -7.67 -0.35
N SER A 116 1.76 -7.88 -1.21
CA SER A 116 0.47 -7.16 -1.13
C SER A 116 -0.33 -7.49 0.13
N ILE A 117 -0.32 -8.74 0.58
CA ILE A 117 -0.95 -9.17 1.85
C ILE A 117 -0.30 -8.45 3.02
N GLY A 118 1.03 -8.40 3.03
CA GLY A 118 1.80 -7.70 4.06
C GLY A 118 1.49 -6.20 4.09
N ASP A 119 1.38 -5.56 2.93
CA ASP A 119 1.02 -4.14 2.81
C ASP A 119 -0.37 -3.82 3.36
N VAL A 120 -1.38 -4.61 2.99
CA VAL A 120 -2.75 -4.42 3.48
C VAL A 120 -2.83 -4.69 4.98
N SER A 121 -2.10 -5.70 5.47
CA SER A 121 -1.99 -6.00 6.91
C SER A 121 -1.34 -4.84 7.66
N TRP A 122 -0.25 -4.29 7.14
CA TRP A 122 0.40 -3.10 7.70
C TRP A 122 -0.57 -1.92 7.72
N LEU A 123 -1.30 -1.68 6.63
CA LEU A 123 -2.25 -0.58 6.54
C LEU A 123 -3.37 -0.73 7.57
N ILE A 124 -3.93 -1.93 7.78
CA ILE A 124 -4.94 -2.17 8.83
C ILE A 124 -4.40 -1.77 10.22
N ARG A 125 -3.15 -2.14 10.53
CA ARG A 125 -2.49 -1.82 11.80
C ARG A 125 -2.16 -0.33 11.93
N PHE A 126 -1.72 0.31 10.84
CA PHE A 126 -1.48 1.75 10.80
C PHE A 126 -2.72 2.54 11.23
N TRP A 127 -3.91 2.05 10.88
CA TRP A 127 -5.19 2.65 11.27
C TRP A 127 -5.78 2.12 12.58
N ARG A 128 -5.24 1.01 13.11
CA ARG A 128 -5.67 0.39 14.38
C ARG A 128 -4.43 0.14 15.25
N PRO A 129 -4.05 1.08 16.13
CA PRO A 129 -2.92 0.90 17.01
C PRO A 129 -3.24 -0.16 18.07
N GLU A 130 -2.93 -1.42 17.79
CA GLU A 130 -2.71 -2.46 18.80
C GLU A 130 -1.25 -2.37 19.29
N PRO A 131 -0.96 -2.73 20.56
CA PRO A 131 0.39 -2.63 21.11
C PRO A 131 1.39 -3.51 20.30
N PRO A 132 2.56 -2.98 19.90
CA PRO A 132 3.38 -3.59 18.86
C PRO A 132 4.40 -4.62 19.36
N ASP A 133 4.67 -5.65 18.54
CA ASP A 133 6.02 -6.20 18.35
C ASP A 133 6.82 -5.25 17.44
N GLU A 134 8.06 -4.92 17.81
CA GLU A 134 8.89 -3.92 17.11
C GLU A 134 9.19 -4.27 15.65
N ASP A 135 9.25 -5.55 15.31
CA ASP A 135 9.69 -6.06 14.00
C ASP A 135 8.72 -5.79 12.85
N LEU A 136 7.49 -5.32 13.15
CA LEU A 136 6.40 -5.17 12.17
C LEU A 136 6.03 -3.71 11.85
N ARG A 137 6.83 -2.73 12.29
CA ARG A 137 6.54 -1.29 12.04
C ARG A 137 6.64 -0.88 10.58
N ARG A 138 7.38 -1.62 9.75
CA ARG A 138 7.68 -1.24 8.35
C ARG A 138 6.76 -1.96 7.37
N PRO A 139 6.14 -1.26 6.41
CA PRO A 139 5.42 -1.93 5.34
C PRO A 139 6.39 -2.71 4.45
N PRO A 140 6.06 -3.95 4.04
CA PRO A 140 6.97 -4.81 3.30
C PRO A 140 7.29 -4.35 1.87
N MET A 141 6.47 -3.49 1.24
CA MET A 141 6.65 -3.09 -0.17
C MET A 141 7.22 -1.70 -0.45
N LEU A 142 7.89 -1.02 0.48
CA LEU A 142 8.61 0.21 0.11
C LEU A 142 9.89 -0.08 -0.70
N LEU A 143 9.71 -0.64 -1.91
CA LEU A 143 10.76 -1.01 -2.86
C LEU A 143 11.45 0.20 -3.49
N ASN A 144 10.81 1.39 -3.49
CA ASN A 144 11.36 2.59 -4.12
C ASN A 144 11.71 3.72 -3.13
N GLU A 145 11.01 3.80 -2.00
CA GLU A 145 11.17 4.88 -1.01
C GLU A 145 11.15 4.31 0.44
N PRO A 146 12.24 3.67 0.91
CA PRO A 146 12.26 2.90 2.17
C PRO A 146 11.94 3.71 3.44
N THR A 147 11.86 5.03 3.34
CA THR A 147 11.65 5.97 4.44
C THR A 147 10.34 6.76 4.32
N LEU A 148 9.53 6.51 3.29
CA LEU A 148 8.23 7.16 3.10
C LEU A 148 7.25 6.85 4.24
N TRP A 149 7.31 5.64 4.80
CA TRP A 149 6.45 5.26 5.92
C TRP A 149 6.67 6.12 7.17
N LEU A 150 7.90 6.60 7.41
CA LEU A 150 8.21 7.51 8.52
C LEU A 150 7.45 8.84 8.35
N VAL A 151 7.47 9.40 7.14
CA VAL A 151 6.75 10.64 6.82
C VAL A 151 5.25 10.44 7.00
N TRP A 152 4.72 9.29 6.57
CA TRP A 152 3.31 8.97 6.76
C TRP A 152 2.91 8.83 8.23
N GLU A 153 3.74 8.19 9.06
CA GLU A 153 3.49 8.01 10.48
C GLU A 153 3.45 9.36 11.21
N GLU A 154 4.45 10.22 10.98
CA GLU A 154 4.49 11.54 11.61
C GLU A 154 3.31 12.43 11.17
N ILE A 155 2.96 12.42 9.88
CA ILE A 155 1.80 13.18 9.38
C ILE A 155 0.49 12.60 9.95
N ALA A 156 0.37 11.29 10.10
CA ALA A 156 -0.81 10.69 10.72
C ALA A 156 -0.96 11.10 12.19
N ILE A 157 0.14 11.16 12.94
CA ILE A 157 0.16 11.66 14.32
C ILE A 157 -0.35 13.10 14.37
N LEU A 158 0.08 13.96 13.44
CA LEU A 158 -0.39 15.36 13.36
C LEU A 158 -1.91 15.48 13.11
N HIS A 159 -2.48 14.58 12.29
CA HIS A 159 -3.90 14.57 11.95
C HIS A 159 -4.79 13.93 13.01
N HIS A 160 -4.24 13.11 13.92
CA HIS A 160 -5.06 12.30 14.82
C HIS A 160 -5.46 13.09 16.08
N PRO A 161 -6.75 13.47 16.24
CA PRO A 161 -7.18 14.32 17.35
C PRO A 161 -7.14 13.61 18.71
N ALA A 162 -7.14 12.28 18.73
CA ALA A 162 -7.05 11.47 19.94
C ALA A 162 -5.62 11.26 20.44
N VAL A 163 -4.60 11.66 19.68
CA VAL A 163 -3.19 11.57 20.09
C VAL A 163 -2.85 12.78 20.95
N SER A 164 -1.99 12.58 21.96
CA SER A 164 -1.61 13.64 22.89
C SER A 164 -1.01 14.83 22.14
N VAL A 165 -1.29 16.03 22.66
CA VAL A 165 -0.75 17.27 22.11
C VAL A 165 0.79 17.21 22.07
N GLN A 166 1.43 16.60 23.06
CA GLN A 166 2.89 16.44 23.09
C GLN A 166 3.39 15.59 21.91
N ALA A 167 2.72 14.49 21.60
CA ALA A 167 3.11 13.64 20.47
C ALA A 167 2.97 14.37 19.13
N ARG A 168 1.97 15.27 18.99
CA ARG A 168 1.84 16.15 17.82
C ARG A 168 2.99 17.17 17.74
N CYS A 169 3.40 17.75 18.87
CA CYS A 169 4.56 18.65 18.93
C CYS A 169 5.85 17.93 18.52
N SER A 170 6.08 16.72 19.05
CA SER A 170 7.24 15.89 18.72
C SER A 170 7.23 15.51 17.24
N ALA A 171 6.08 15.12 16.69
CA ALA A 171 5.97 14.76 15.27
C ALA A 171 6.33 15.92 14.33
N ALA A 172 5.88 17.14 14.65
CA ALA A 172 6.26 18.33 13.90
C ALA A 172 7.77 18.59 13.94
N ALA A 173 8.42 18.35 15.09
CA ALA A 173 9.87 18.45 15.23
C ALA A 173 10.62 17.37 14.44
N SER A 174 10.17 16.11 14.51
CA SER A 174 10.71 14.98 13.74
C SER A 174 10.66 15.26 12.23
N LEU A 175 9.52 15.73 11.73
CA LEU A 175 9.39 16.14 10.32
C LEU A 175 10.36 17.27 9.95
N GLY A 176 10.57 18.23 10.85
CA GLY A 176 11.54 19.31 10.66
C GLY A 176 12.98 18.81 10.58
N GLN A 177 13.35 17.82 11.37
CA GLN A 177 14.67 17.19 11.31
C GLN A 177 14.85 16.44 9.99
N LEU A 178 13.89 15.59 9.61
CA LEU A 178 13.91 14.87 8.34
C LEU A 178 14.06 15.83 7.14
N ALA A 179 13.29 16.93 7.12
CA ALA A 179 13.36 17.95 6.09
C ALA A 179 14.74 18.62 5.99
N ARG A 180 15.41 18.84 7.13
CA ARG A 180 16.75 19.46 7.17
C ARG A 180 17.85 18.54 6.70
N ASP A 181 17.73 17.25 7.00
CA ASP A 181 18.79 16.29 6.71
C ASP A 181 18.87 15.95 5.21
N HIS A 182 17.73 15.95 4.49
CA HIS A 182 17.71 15.61 3.07
C HIS A 182 16.55 16.26 2.30
N GLU A 183 16.87 16.92 1.19
CA GLU A 183 15.89 17.54 0.27
C GLU A 183 14.79 16.58 -0.21
N ARG A 184 15.10 15.28 -0.35
CA ARG A 184 14.12 14.25 -0.68
C ARG A 184 12.97 14.24 0.34
N TYR A 185 13.25 14.36 1.63
CA TYR A 185 12.21 14.42 2.65
C TYR A 185 11.37 15.68 2.57
N MET A 186 11.94 16.83 2.19
CA MET A 186 11.14 18.04 1.95
C MET A 186 10.09 17.79 0.87
N THR A 187 10.51 17.21 -0.25
CA THR A 187 9.60 16.86 -1.34
C THR A 187 8.54 15.85 -0.90
N LEU A 188 8.93 14.83 -0.11
CA LEU A 188 7.99 13.84 0.42
C LEU A 188 6.97 14.46 1.38
N ILE A 189 7.41 15.29 2.33
CA ILE A 189 6.52 15.92 3.30
C ILE A 189 5.48 16.80 2.59
N ILE A 190 5.91 17.58 1.59
CA ILE A 190 5.01 18.40 0.77
C ILE A 190 4.05 17.50 -0.02
N ARG A 191 4.59 16.51 -0.75
CA ARG A 191 3.80 15.60 -1.59
C ARG A 191 2.77 14.86 -0.79
N GLU A 192 3.10 14.42 0.42
CA GLU A 192 2.24 13.64 1.31
C GLU A 192 1.33 14.50 2.19
N GLY A 193 1.24 15.82 1.95
CA GLY A 193 0.27 16.68 2.63
C GLY A 193 0.67 17.13 4.05
N GLY A 194 1.94 17.03 4.40
CA GLY A 194 2.44 17.48 5.70
C GLY A 194 2.27 18.99 5.93
N VAL A 195 2.26 19.81 4.87
CA VAL A 195 2.05 21.26 4.97
C VAL A 195 0.69 21.59 5.60
N GLU A 196 -0.38 20.93 5.16
CA GLU A 196 -1.73 21.13 5.70
C GLU A 196 -1.80 20.72 7.18
N ALA A 197 -1.18 19.58 7.52
CA ALA A 197 -1.11 19.08 8.89
C ALA A 197 -0.34 20.02 9.83
N LEU A 198 0.77 20.59 9.34
CA LEU A 198 1.60 21.54 10.08
C LEU A 198 0.90 22.89 10.24
N LEU A 199 0.23 23.41 9.20
CA LEU A 199 -0.58 24.64 9.30
C LEU A 199 -1.68 24.49 10.34
N LYS A 200 -2.39 23.35 10.34
CA LYS A 200 -3.41 23.08 11.35
C LYS A 200 -2.82 23.02 12.76
N LEU A 201 -1.64 22.41 12.96
CA LEU A 201 -0.97 22.44 14.26
C LEU A 201 -0.52 23.86 14.64
N MET A 202 -0.15 24.70 13.67
CA MET A 202 0.23 26.09 13.92
C MET A 202 -0.96 26.96 14.34
N GLU A 203 -2.16 26.66 13.88
CA GLU A 203 -3.39 27.38 14.25
C GLU A 203 -3.99 26.89 15.58
N GLU A 204 -4.01 25.57 15.80
CA GLU A 204 -4.75 24.96 16.91
C GLU A 204 -3.84 24.41 18.03
N GLY A 205 -2.54 24.32 17.79
CA GLY A 205 -1.58 23.70 18.71
C GLY A 205 -1.12 24.62 19.84
N PRO A 206 -0.45 24.07 20.87
CA PRO A 206 0.19 24.88 21.92
C PRO A 206 1.43 25.58 21.37
N MET A 207 1.96 26.55 22.12
CA MET A 207 3.14 27.34 21.73
C MET A 207 4.31 26.48 21.20
N GLU A 208 4.66 25.38 21.87
CA GLU A 208 5.72 24.46 21.40
C GLU A 208 5.41 23.84 20.03
N GLY A 209 4.16 23.38 19.84
CA GLY A 209 3.70 22.81 18.58
C GLY A 209 3.67 23.83 17.45
N GLN A 210 3.26 25.06 17.75
CA GLN A 210 3.26 26.18 16.81
C GLN A 210 4.69 26.56 16.38
N GLU A 211 5.62 26.66 17.32
CA GLU A 211 7.03 26.93 17.02
C GLU A 211 7.67 25.83 16.16
N ASN A 212 7.41 24.56 16.50
CA ASN A 212 7.91 23.43 15.72
C ASN A 212 7.30 23.40 14.33
N ALA A 213 5.99 23.63 14.20
CA ALA A 213 5.32 23.70 12.91
C ALA A 213 5.85 24.84 12.04
N ALA A 214 5.97 26.06 12.58
CA ALA A 214 6.49 27.21 11.87
C ALA A 214 7.94 26.99 11.40
N ARG A 215 8.78 26.39 12.26
CA ARG A 215 10.16 26.06 11.92
C ARG A 215 10.22 25.04 10.77
N THR A 216 9.43 23.98 10.83
CA THR A 216 9.35 22.96 9.79
C THR A 216 8.84 23.53 8.47
N LEU A 217 7.78 24.34 8.50
CA LEU A 217 7.26 25.03 7.31
C LEU A 217 8.30 25.97 6.69
N GLY A 218 9.05 26.70 7.53
CA GLY A 218 10.14 27.56 7.07
C GLY A 218 11.30 26.78 6.44
N CYS A 219 11.54 25.53 6.85
CA CYS A 219 12.49 24.63 6.17
C CYS A 219 11.95 24.17 4.81
N LEU A 220 10.68 23.78 4.74
CA LEU A 220 10.04 23.35 3.49
C LEU A 220 9.94 24.47 2.45
N GLY A 221 9.81 25.73 2.86
CA GLY A 221 9.76 26.87 1.94
C GLY A 221 11.10 27.24 1.27
N ARG A 222 12.20 26.56 1.62
CA ARG A 222 13.53 26.77 1.02
C ARG A 222 13.82 25.83 -0.16
N SER A 223 12.98 24.83 -0.38
CA SER A 223 13.10 23.85 -1.47
C SER A 223 12.63 24.40 -2.80
#